data_AF-A0A6S7LV96-F1
#
_entry.id   AF-A0A6S7LV96-F1
#
_cell.length_a   1.000
_cell.length_b   1.000
_cell.length_c   1.000
_cell.angle_alpha   90.00
_cell.angle_beta   90.00
_cell.angle_gamma   90.00
#
_symmetry.space_group_name_H-M   'P 1'
#
loop_
_entity.id
_entity.type
_entity.pdbx_description
1 polymer ?
#
loop_
_entity_poly.entity_id
_entity_poly.type
_entity_poly.pdbx_seq_one_letter_code
_entity_poly.pdbx_strand_id
1 'polypeptide(L)'
;MEIESIQKRALRIIQPDFSYIEALKKAKLETLYDRREKLCVKLFSSIEANDDHKLKELLPPKNLQPNNLRTNRKYNLPKMHTNRFSNSFIPYCARNAT
;
A
#
# COMPACT_ATOMS: atom_id res chain seq x y z
N MET A 1 -10.01 -5.68 -7.42
CA MET A 1 -10.84 -4.68 -6.71
C MET A 1 -11.76 -4.04 -7.72
N GLU A 2 -13.01 -3.80 -7.35
CA GLU A 2 -14.05 -3.23 -8.23
C GLU A 2 -13.66 -1.86 -8.83
N ILE A 3 -12.87 -1.06 -8.10
CA ILE A 3 -12.44 0.27 -8.57
C ILE A 3 -11.50 0.19 -9.78
N GLU A 4 -10.56 -0.76 -9.80
CA GLU A 4 -9.65 -0.96 -10.95
C GLU A 4 -10.44 -1.41 -12.20
N SER A 5 -11.52 -2.19 -12.02
CA SER A 5 -12.38 -2.57 -13.15
C SER A 5 -13.14 -1.38 -13.74
N ILE A 6 -13.48 -0.37 -12.94
CA ILE A 6 -14.07 0.89 -13.45
C ILE A 6 -13.05 1.64 -14.30
N GLN A 7 -11.81 1.80 -13.82
CA GLN A 7 -10.72 2.44 -14.57
C GLN A 7 -10.46 1.71 -15.91
N LYS A 8 -10.39 0.38 -15.89
CA LYS A 8 -10.23 -0.45 -17.09
C LYS A 8 -11.38 -0.26 -18.07
N ARG A 9 -12.62 -0.25 -17.59
CA ARG A 9 -13.81 -0.07 -18.44
C ARG A 9 -13.85 1.33 -19.06
N ALA A 10 -13.54 2.37 -18.29
CA ALA A 10 -13.49 3.74 -18.78
C ALA A 10 -12.45 3.89 -19.90
N LEU A 11 -11.23 3.38 -19.69
CA LEU A 11 -10.17 3.44 -20.71
C LEU A 11 -10.52 2.63 -21.96
N ARG A 12 -11.20 1.49 -21.82
CA ARG A 12 -11.70 0.71 -22.98
C ARG A 12 -12.73 1.47 -23.81
N ILE A 13 -13.53 2.34 -23.21
CA ILE A 13 -14.53 3.17 -23.93
C ILE A 13 -13.84 4.34 -24.63
N ILE A 14 -12.90 5.01 -23.96
CA ILE A 14 -12.23 6.22 -24.49
C ILE A 14 -11.17 5.86 -25.53
N GLN A 15 -10.48 4.73 -25.35
CA GLN A 15 -9.33 4.27 -26.14
C GLN A 15 -9.49 2.77 -26.49
N PRO A 16 -10.45 2.42 -27.36
CA PRO A 16 -10.78 1.02 -27.65
C PRO A 16 -9.64 0.26 -28.35
N ASP A 17 -8.82 0.96 -29.13
CA ASP A 17 -7.74 0.36 -29.94
C ASP A 17 -6.46 0.08 -29.15
N PHE A 18 -6.38 0.56 -27.89
CA PHE A 18 -5.18 0.46 -27.07
C PHE A 18 -5.35 -0.59 -25.98
N SER A 19 -4.27 -1.30 -25.67
CA SER A 19 -4.24 -2.13 -24.46
C SER A 19 -4.36 -1.27 -23.21
N TYR A 20 -4.76 -1.85 -22.08
CA TYR A 20 -4.91 -1.12 -20.81
C TYR A 20 -3.65 -0.33 -20.43
N ILE A 21 -2.47 -0.92 -20.60
CA ILE A 21 -1.18 -0.29 -20.24
C ILE A 21 -0.87 0.87 -21.17
N GLU A 22 -1.12 0.73 -22.47
CA GLU A 22 -0.91 1.82 -23.44
C GLU A 22 -1.90 2.96 -23.21
N ALA A 23 -3.15 2.63 -22.92
CA ALA A 23 -4.19 3.60 -22.60
C ALA A 23 -3.83 4.42 -21.34
N LEU A 24 -3.30 3.76 -20.31
CA LEU A 24 -2.75 4.43 -19.12
C LEU A 24 -1.62 5.40 -19.46
N LYS A 25 -0.63 4.96 -20.24
CA LYS A 25 0.49 5.81 -20.67
C LYS A 25 0.00 7.03 -21.45
N LYS A 26 -0.93 6.82 -22.39
CA LYS A 26 -1.51 7.88 -23.21
C LYS A 26 -2.32 8.88 -22.39
N ALA A 27 -3.06 8.39 -21.39
CA ALA A 27 -3.79 9.21 -20.43
C ALA A 27 -2.89 9.83 -19.34
N LYS A 28 -1.59 9.53 -19.32
CA LYS A 28 -0.65 9.90 -18.24
C LYS A 28 -1.15 9.47 -16.85
N LEU A 29 -1.79 8.30 -16.79
CA LEU A 29 -2.32 7.71 -15.57
C LEU A 29 -1.45 6.54 -15.12
N GLU A 30 -1.39 6.36 -13.81
CA GLU A 30 -0.82 5.19 -13.16
C GLU A 30 -1.92 4.15 -12.90
N THR A 31 -1.52 2.90 -12.64
CA THR A 31 -2.49 1.89 -12.18
C THR A 31 -3.05 2.30 -10.82
N LEU A 32 -4.27 1.86 -10.47
CA LEU A 32 -4.81 2.12 -9.14
C LEU A 32 -3.92 1.51 -8.05
N TYR A 33 -3.26 0.39 -8.36
CA TYR A 33 -2.33 -0.26 -7.45
C TYR A 33 -1.18 0.68 -7.09
N ASP A 34 -0.47 1.21 -8.09
CA ASP A 34 0.69 2.07 -7.89
C ASP A 34 0.30 3.35 -7.13
N ARG A 35 -0.85 3.94 -7.52
CA ARG A 35 -1.40 5.12 -6.83
C ARG A 35 -1.71 4.83 -5.38
N ARG A 36 -2.34 3.69 -5.09
CA ARG A 36 -2.68 3.29 -3.72
C ARG A 36 -1.41 3.05 -2.91
N GLU A 37 -0.43 2.39 -3.48
CA GLU A 37 0.85 2.14 -2.84
C GLU A 37 1.56 3.45 -2.46
N LYS A 38 1.69 4.40 -3.40
CA LYS A 38 2.28 5.72 -3.13
C LYS A 38 1.57 6.48 -2.01
N LEU A 39 0.23 6.48 -2.03
CA LEU A 39 -0.56 7.14 -0.99
C LEU A 39 -0.40 6.45 0.37
N CYS A 40 -0.43 5.12 0.41
CA CYS A 40 -0.26 4.35 1.62
C CYS A 40 1.11 4.57 2.23
N VAL A 41 2.19 4.51 1.44
CA VAL A 41 3.56 4.78 1.92
C VAL A 41 3.66 6.20 2.46
N LYS A 42 3.20 7.21 1.70
CA LYS A 42 3.24 8.62 2.12
C LYS A 42 2.51 8.84 3.45
N LEU A 43 1.30 8.30 3.59
CA LEU A 43 0.51 8.42 4.81
C LEU A 43 1.17 7.69 5.97
N PHE A 44 1.64 6.46 5.75
CA PHE A 44 2.29 5.67 6.80
C PHE A 44 3.54 6.37 7.33
N SER A 45 4.39 6.90 6.45
CA SER A 45 5.56 7.70 6.84
C SER A 45 5.18 8.96 7.63
N SER A 46 4.07 9.64 7.29
CA SER A 46 3.59 10.79 8.07
C SER A 46 3.07 10.40 9.46
N ILE A 47 2.47 9.22 9.61
CA ILE A 47 2.05 8.68 10.91
C ILE A 47 3.28 8.29 11.73
N GLU A 48 4.29 7.68 11.11
CA GLU A 48 5.53 7.32 11.79
C GLU A 48 6.27 8.54 12.33
N ALA A 49 6.37 9.60 11.53
CA ALA A 49 7.15 10.80 11.84
C ALA A 49 6.49 11.74 12.85
N ASN A 50 5.16 11.69 13.00
CA ASN A 50 4.41 12.55 13.91
C ASN A 50 3.93 11.73 15.12
N ASP A 51 4.37 12.08 16.32
CA ASP A 51 3.98 11.39 17.55
C ASP A 51 2.54 11.72 17.98
N ASP A 52 2.05 12.91 17.64
CA ASP A 52 0.66 13.35 17.92
C ASP A 52 -0.33 12.97 16.81
N HIS A 53 0.07 12.11 15.87
CA HIS A 53 -0.82 11.69 14.80
C HIS A 53 -1.96 10.84 15.36
N LYS A 54 -3.21 11.19 15.06
CA LYS A 54 -4.43 10.47 15.49
C LYS A 54 -4.50 8.97 15.14
N LEU A 55 -3.61 8.49 14.28
CA LEU A 55 -3.55 7.11 13.80
C LEU A 55 -2.31 6.38 14.34
N LYS A 56 -1.51 7.02 15.20
CA LYS A 56 -0.29 6.46 15.77
C LYS A 56 -0.57 5.20 16.57
N GLU A 57 -1.67 5.21 17.34
CA GLU A 57 -2.13 4.08 18.15
C GLU A 57 -2.48 2.84 17.33
N LEU A 58 -2.77 3.00 16.03
CA LEU A 58 -3.03 1.87 15.13
C LEU A 58 -1.75 1.20 14.63
N LEU A 59 -0.58 1.80 14.84
CA LEU A 59 0.67 1.19 14.42
C LEU A 59 0.99 -0.02 15.30
N PRO A 60 1.50 -1.12 14.72
CA PRO A 60 1.98 -2.23 15.51
C PRO A 60 3.14 -1.78 16.42
N PRO A 61 3.41 -2.49 17.52
CA PRO A 61 4.54 -2.18 18.37
C PRO A 61 5.86 -2.32 17.59
N LYS A 62 6.77 -1.36 17.76
CA LYS A 62 8.10 -1.39 17.15
C LYS A 62 8.90 -2.58 17.70
N ASN A 63 9.73 -3.14 16.84
CA ASN A 63 10.67 -4.17 17.24
C ASN A 63 11.92 -3.50 17.84
N LEU A 64 12.11 -3.67 19.14
CA LEU A 64 13.24 -3.10 19.91
C LEU A 64 14.34 -4.12 20.15
N GLN A 65 14.32 -5.27 19.46
CA GLN A 65 15.30 -6.34 19.66
C GLN A 65 16.72 -5.82 19.35
N PRO A 66 17.67 -5.94 20.29
CA PRO A 66 19.03 -5.42 20.11
C PRO A 66 19.87 -6.25 19.11
N ASN A 67 19.42 -7.48 18.82
CA ASN A 67 20.16 -8.44 18.02
C ASN A 67 19.72 -8.41 16.56
N ASN A 68 20.70 -8.41 15.65
CA ASN A 68 20.46 -8.51 14.21
C ASN A 68 20.09 -9.94 13.82
N LEU A 69 18.82 -10.27 13.94
CA LEU A 69 18.26 -11.50 13.37
C LEU A 69 18.27 -11.41 11.83
N ARG A 70 18.38 -12.57 11.17
CA ARG A 70 18.32 -12.67 9.68
C ARG A 70 17.07 -12.01 9.10
N THR A 71 15.99 -11.93 9.88
CA THR A 71 14.76 -11.21 9.54
C THR A 71 14.47 -10.17 10.62
N ASN A 72 15.14 -9.03 10.55
CA ASN A 72 14.83 -7.90 11.43
C ASN A 72 13.74 -7.04 10.78
N ARG A 73 12.50 -7.13 11.29
CA ARG A 73 11.39 -6.27 10.87
C ARG A 73 11.27 -5.10 11.84
N LYS A 74 11.00 -3.90 11.32
CA LYS A 74 10.74 -2.69 12.12
C LYS A 74 9.56 -2.83 13.08
N TYR A 75 8.55 -3.63 12.70
CA TYR A 75 7.31 -3.81 13.43
C TYR A 75 7.05 -5.27 13.82
N ASN A 76 6.55 -5.47 15.04
CA ASN A 76 6.03 -6.75 15.49
C ASN A 76 4.60 -6.93 14.98
N LEU A 77 4.44 -7.75 13.95
CA LEU A 77 3.15 -8.00 13.30
C LEU A 77 2.44 -9.24 13.87
N PRO A 78 1.11 -9.20 14.05
CA PRO A 78 0.34 -10.38 14.38
C PRO A 78 0.38 -11.40 13.23
N LYS A 79 0.04 -12.66 13.54
CA LYS A 79 -0.09 -13.70 12.53
C LYS A 79 -1.29 -13.38 11.63
N MET A 80 -1.06 -13.29 10.33
CA MET A 80 -2.09 -12.99 9.33
C MET A 80 -2.49 -14.27 8.63
N HIS A 81 -3.76 -14.66 8.76
CA HIS A 81 -4.30 -15.89 8.19
C HIS A 81 -4.94 -15.70 6.82
N THR A 82 -5.24 -14.46 6.42
CA THR A 82 -5.94 -14.16 5.17
C THR A 82 -5.24 -13.07 4.37
N ASN A 83 -5.30 -13.20 3.05
CA ASN A 83 -4.83 -12.15 2.13
C ASN A 83 -5.57 -10.83 2.34
N ARG A 84 -6.85 -10.88 2.72
CA ARG A 84 -7.66 -9.69 2.98
C ARG A 84 -7.07 -8.85 4.12
N PHE A 85 -6.76 -9.49 5.26
CA PHE A 85 -6.15 -8.78 6.39
C PHE A 85 -4.71 -8.39 6.08
N SER A 86 -3.93 -9.30 5.46
CA SER A 86 -2.54 -9.06 5.07
C SER A 86 -2.37 -7.85 4.14
N ASN A 87 -3.34 -7.61 3.26
CA ASN A 87 -3.34 -6.52 2.27
C ASN A 87 -4.10 -5.27 2.74
N SER A 88 -4.57 -5.25 3.99
CA SER A 88 -5.14 -4.03 4.58
C SER A 88 -4.03 -3.02 4.89
N PHE A 89 -4.41 -1.75 5.05
CA PHE A 89 -3.47 -0.62 5.11
C PHE A 89 -2.33 -0.82 6.12
N ILE A 90 -2.66 -1.05 7.40
CA ILE A 90 -1.67 -1.14 8.48
C ILE A 90 -0.74 -2.35 8.31
N PRO A 91 -1.23 -3.61 8.19
CA PRO A 91 -0.35 -4.77 8.07
C PRO A 91 0.48 -4.76 6.80
N TYR A 92 -0.06 -4.24 5.69
CA TYR A 92 0.69 -4.09 4.44
C TYR A 92 1.85 -3.11 4.60
N CYS A 93 1.59 -1.90 5.10
CA CYS A 93 2.63 -0.88 5.23
C CYS A 93 3.68 -1.28 6.28
N ALA A 94 3.26 -1.77 7.45
CA ALA A 94 4.18 -2.16 8.50
C ALA A 94 5.06 -3.38 8.14
N ARG A 95 4.62 -4.25 7.21
CA ARG A 95 5.44 -5.36 6.68
C ARG A 95 6.51 -4.88 5.71
N ASN A 96 6.18 -3.85 4.93
CA ASN A 96 7.05 -3.29 3.89
C ASN A 96 7.87 -2.09 4.40
N ALA A 97 7.71 -1.70 5.66
CA ALA A 97 8.50 -0.65 6.29
C ALA A 97 9.93 -1.17 6.54
N THR A 98 10.90 -0.48 5.93
CA THR A 98 12.34 -0.69 6.13
C THR A 98 12.80 -0.08 7.45
#